data_AF-A0A6A5BIU5-F1
#
_entry.id   AF-A0A6A5BIU5-F1
#
_cell.length_a   1.000
_cell.length_b   1.000
_cell.length_c   1.000
_cell.angle_alpha   90.00
_cell.angle_beta   90.00
_cell.angle_gamma   90.00
#
_symmetry.space_group_name_H-M   'P 1'
#
loop_
_entity.id
_entity.type
_entity.pdbx_description
1 polymer ?
#
loop_
_entity_poly.entity_id
_entity_poly.type
_entity_poly.pdbx_seq_one_letter_code
_entity_poly.pdbx_strand_id
1 'polypeptide(L)'
;MKKQNTSTSSLHGCSEHSPSVLSHGDISPAFSSESASNHEDNRSVRSSHNMYDHVDGLDLNISSRIELSNPRLSLDSSDENVDIRQPLTYYEQWYEYDKLRRELKFNIRRCISLLRNRYSFQRERGLDELISILSGMETSTDKEMFSILQKKMDEDSNVISNVVTTILQNTTAGKHELSPVTAVEIYKALLVLEGCCLLSPVCSNTLATLQGFKFILKILSDGNNYLINSNMSKSSPYQSLDFKNQKDTEELWDEIRLTCIDCLLSCLHNCPHCVILFCEDSSGPDVICTILRNKDLSKILRSKCVEFFCILVKLLTNIESNDGLHVTNLTERIKVFLGSKLTKDLLEIWKEKDEELDVIKCDNFVDLVDERL
;
A
#
# COMPACT_ATOMS: atom_id res chain seq x y z
N MET A 1 -44.70 -53.86 -37.91
CA MET A 1 -44.31 -55.29 -37.91
C MET A 1 -43.41 -55.57 -36.72
N LYS A 2 -43.74 -56.65 -36.00
CA LYS A 2 -42.92 -57.56 -35.15
C LYS A 2 -41.86 -57.03 -34.16
N LYS A 3 -42.09 -57.46 -32.91
CA LYS A 3 -41.18 -57.69 -31.77
C LYS A 3 -39.97 -58.59 -32.11
N GLN A 4 -38.90 -58.48 -31.32
CA GLN A 4 -38.16 -59.54 -30.55
C GLN A 4 -36.79 -58.97 -30.10
N ASN A 5 -36.37 -58.93 -28.83
CA ASN A 5 -36.08 -59.95 -27.79
C ASN A 5 -34.96 -60.97 -28.12
N THR A 6 -33.83 -60.84 -27.42
CA THR A 6 -32.87 -61.86 -26.93
C THR A 6 -32.01 -61.18 -25.84
N SER A 7 -31.99 -61.49 -24.54
CA SER A 7 -31.76 -62.76 -23.79
C SER A 7 -30.37 -63.36 -24.12
N THR A 8 -29.46 -63.80 -23.24
CA THR A 8 -29.45 -64.11 -21.79
C THR A 8 -28.04 -64.63 -21.38
N SER A 9 -27.78 -64.66 -20.05
CA SER A 9 -26.94 -65.62 -19.26
C SER A 9 -25.41 -65.42 -19.27
N SER A 10 -24.62 -65.63 -18.20
CA SER A 10 -24.72 -66.37 -16.90
C SER A 10 -23.52 -65.97 -16.00
N LEU A 11 -23.66 -65.57 -14.72
CA LEU A 11 -23.72 -66.31 -13.42
C LEU A 11 -22.38 -66.63 -12.70
N HIS A 12 -22.43 -66.44 -11.37
CA HIS A 12 -21.61 -66.94 -10.24
C HIS A 12 -20.35 -66.14 -9.84
N GLY A 13 -20.08 -65.82 -8.56
CA GLY A 13 -20.78 -66.11 -7.29
C GLY A 13 -19.96 -65.70 -6.04
N CYS A 14 -20.68 -65.55 -4.92
CA CYS A 14 -20.32 -65.62 -3.48
C CYS A 14 -19.43 -64.51 -2.84
N SER A 15 -19.91 -63.73 -1.85
CA SER A 15 -20.15 -64.01 -0.38
C SER A 15 -18.82 -63.94 0.42
N GLU A 16 -18.63 -63.32 1.58
CA GLU A 16 -19.52 -62.95 2.71
C GLU A 16 -18.77 -62.04 3.73
N HIS A 17 -19.55 -61.24 4.47
CA HIS A 17 -19.45 -60.77 5.87
C HIS A 17 -18.19 -60.14 6.51
N SER A 18 -18.43 -59.01 7.20
CA SER A 18 -17.64 -58.53 8.35
C SER A 18 -18.60 -58.00 9.45
N PRO A 19 -18.35 -58.29 10.75
CA PRO A 19 -19.28 -57.97 11.83
C PRO A 19 -18.88 -56.74 12.66
N SER A 20 -19.88 -56.22 13.37
CA SER A 20 -19.83 -55.17 14.39
C SER A 20 -19.99 -55.76 15.80
N VAL A 21 -19.20 -55.38 16.81
CA VAL A 21 -19.55 -55.48 18.26
C VAL A 21 -18.81 -54.41 19.10
N LEU A 22 -19.44 -54.09 20.24
CA LEU A 22 -19.42 -52.99 21.21
C LEU A 22 -18.31 -52.97 22.31
N SER A 23 -18.10 -51.76 22.85
CA SER A 23 -18.00 -51.25 24.26
C SER A 23 -17.13 -51.86 25.39
N HIS A 24 -16.82 -50.96 26.34
CA HIS A 24 -16.15 -51.04 27.66
C HIS A 24 -14.62 -50.82 27.61
N GLY A 25 -13.95 -50.09 28.50
CA GLY A 25 -14.28 -49.46 29.78
C GLY A 25 -13.02 -49.49 30.67
N ASP A 26 -12.66 -48.35 31.26
CA ASP A 26 -11.95 -48.17 32.54
C ASP A 26 -10.43 -48.45 32.76
N ILE A 27 -9.85 -47.49 33.52
CA ILE A 27 -8.75 -47.52 34.52
C ILE A 27 -7.28 -47.26 34.08
N SER A 28 -6.71 -46.23 34.74
CA SER A 28 -5.31 -45.73 34.80
C SER A 28 -4.27 -46.75 35.31
N PRO A 29 -2.95 -46.46 35.25
CA PRO A 29 -2.32 -45.72 36.36
C PRO A 29 -1.13 -44.80 35.99
N ALA A 30 -0.74 -43.98 36.96
CA ALA A 30 0.45 -43.13 37.00
C ALA A 30 1.75 -43.94 37.12
N PHE A 31 2.86 -43.42 36.58
CA PHE A 31 4.22 -43.61 37.14
C PHE A 31 5.15 -42.46 36.75
N SER A 32 5.81 -41.92 37.77
CA SER A 32 6.96 -41.01 37.72
C SER A 32 8.24 -41.76 37.32
N SER A 33 9.23 -41.07 36.74
CA SER A 33 10.62 -41.03 37.23
C SER A 33 11.61 -40.39 36.24
N GLU A 34 12.64 -39.81 36.85
CA GLU A 34 13.75 -39.04 36.30
C GLU A 34 14.65 -39.82 35.33
N SER A 35 15.41 -39.11 34.49
CA SER A 35 16.88 -39.22 34.48
C SER A 35 17.53 -38.19 33.56
N ALA A 36 18.63 -37.63 34.07
CA ALA A 36 19.57 -36.74 33.42
C ALA A 36 20.42 -37.46 32.36
N SER A 37 20.94 -36.72 31.37
CA SER A 37 22.39 -36.63 31.10
C SER A 37 22.71 -35.85 29.81
N ASN A 38 23.71 -34.98 29.94
CA ASN A 38 24.80 -34.66 29.01
C ASN A 38 24.47 -34.46 27.52
N HIS A 39 24.79 -33.28 26.98
CA HIS A 39 26.02 -33.09 26.19
C HIS A 39 26.16 -31.64 25.67
N GLU A 40 27.42 -31.20 25.70
CA GLU A 40 28.09 -30.34 24.71
C GLU A 40 27.86 -28.81 24.70
N ASP A 41 28.75 -28.17 25.46
CA ASP A 41 29.50 -26.99 25.05
C ASP A 41 29.83 -26.97 23.54
N ASN A 42 29.25 -26.03 22.81
CA ASN A 42 29.74 -25.60 21.51
C ASN A 42 29.94 -24.08 21.50
N ARG A 43 31.13 -23.66 21.95
CA ARG A 43 31.71 -22.36 21.62
C ARG A 43 32.07 -22.36 20.13
N SER A 44 31.14 -21.93 19.29
CA SER A 44 31.44 -21.57 17.90
C SER A 44 31.99 -20.15 17.86
N VAL A 45 33.29 -20.05 17.65
CA VAL A 45 34.00 -18.86 17.22
C VAL A 45 33.49 -18.51 15.81
N ARG A 46 32.62 -17.51 15.69
CA ARG A 46 32.37 -16.86 14.40
C ARG A 46 33.35 -15.71 14.22
N SER A 47 34.36 -16.00 13.40
CA SER A 47 35.25 -15.06 12.73
C SER A 47 34.41 -14.09 11.90
N SER A 48 34.32 -12.85 12.36
CA SER A 48 33.80 -11.72 11.57
C SER A 48 34.90 -11.27 10.62
N HIS A 49 34.91 -11.81 9.39
CA HIS A 49 35.67 -11.20 8.31
C HIS A 49 34.94 -9.92 7.87
N ASN A 50 35.51 -8.79 8.29
CA ASN A 50 35.23 -7.48 7.73
C ASN A 50 35.76 -7.44 6.29
N MET A 51 34.87 -7.40 5.30
CA MET A 51 35.17 -6.75 4.02
C MET A 51 34.58 -5.34 4.08
N TYR A 52 35.43 -4.38 4.42
CA TYR A 52 35.25 -3.00 3.99
C TYR A 52 35.78 -2.94 2.56
N ASP A 53 34.89 -2.95 1.58
CA ASP A 53 35.22 -2.48 0.24
C ASP A 53 34.72 -1.04 0.06
N HIS A 54 35.57 -0.30 -0.64
CA HIS A 54 35.59 1.12 -0.90
C HIS A 54 34.23 1.79 -1.11
N VAL A 55 33.95 2.80 -0.27
CA VAL A 55 33.12 3.93 -0.67
C VAL A 55 34.09 5.04 -1.08
N ASP A 56 34.18 5.25 -2.38
CA ASP A 56 34.89 6.38 -2.97
C ASP A 56 34.37 7.69 -2.39
N GLY A 57 35.33 8.54 -2.01
CA GLY A 57 35.09 9.86 -1.46
C GLY A 57 34.33 10.75 -2.43
N LEU A 58 33.06 11.02 -2.11
CA LEU A 58 32.39 12.23 -2.57
C LEU A 58 32.81 13.36 -1.64
N ASP A 59 33.88 14.05 -2.04
CA ASP A 59 34.18 15.41 -1.61
C ASP A 59 32.97 16.29 -1.90
N LEU A 60 32.13 16.53 -0.89
CA LEU A 60 31.14 17.60 -0.91
C LEU A 60 31.86 18.93 -0.72
N ASN A 61 32.52 19.37 -1.79
CA ASN A 61 33.02 20.72 -1.95
C ASN A 61 31.84 21.66 -2.25
N ILE A 62 31.00 21.91 -1.24
CA ILE A 62 30.02 23.00 -1.24
C ILE A 62 30.77 24.28 -0.87
N SER A 63 31.71 24.66 -1.74
CA SER A 63 32.42 25.93 -1.68
C SER A 63 32.87 26.29 -3.08
N SER A 64 31.93 26.65 -3.94
CA SER A 64 32.15 27.66 -4.98
C SER A 64 30.89 27.98 -5.77
N ARG A 65 30.72 29.28 -6.03
CA ARG A 65 29.82 29.91 -7.01
C ARG A 65 28.34 30.08 -6.64
N ILE A 66 28.12 31.01 -5.72
CA ILE A 66 27.13 32.05 -5.98
C ILE A 66 27.92 33.35 -6.19
N GLU A 67 28.14 33.72 -7.45
CA GLU A 67 28.69 35.04 -7.80
C GLU A 67 27.60 36.09 -7.56
N LEU A 68 27.55 36.63 -6.35
CA LEU A 68 26.75 37.80 -6.04
C LEU A 68 27.52 39.05 -6.51
N SER A 69 27.08 39.57 -7.65
CA SER A 69 27.40 40.92 -8.10
C SER A 69 26.87 41.92 -7.07
N ASN A 70 27.79 42.64 -6.42
CA ASN A 70 27.47 43.74 -5.51
C ASN A 70 26.68 44.84 -6.26
N PRO A 71 25.42 45.14 -5.91
CA PRO A 71 24.77 46.33 -6.42
C PRO A 71 25.34 47.53 -5.66
N ARG A 72 26.12 48.37 -6.35
CA ARG A 72 26.49 49.70 -5.86
C ARG A 72 25.21 50.50 -5.62
N LEU A 73 24.90 50.71 -4.34
CA LEU A 73 23.87 51.63 -3.87
C LEU A 73 24.22 53.04 -4.35
N SER A 74 23.53 53.49 -5.40
CA SER A 74 23.35 54.92 -5.65
C SER A 74 22.24 55.38 -4.73
N LEU A 75 22.61 56.12 -3.68
CA LEU A 75 21.66 56.90 -2.91
C LEU A 75 21.25 58.08 -3.79
N ASP A 76 20.07 57.99 -4.39
CA ASP A 76 19.33 59.18 -4.73
C ASP A 76 17.87 59.04 -4.32
N SER A 77 17.32 60.19 -4.01
CA SER A 77 16.38 60.43 -2.92
C SER A 77 14.89 60.30 -3.26
N SER A 78 14.11 60.32 -2.18
CA SER A 78 12.68 60.61 -2.01
C SER A 78 11.65 59.50 -2.26
N ASP A 79 10.95 59.22 -1.15
CA ASP A 79 9.59 58.70 -1.04
C ASP A 79 9.28 57.32 -1.61
N GLU A 80 9.45 56.30 -0.77
CA GLU A 80 8.41 55.29 -0.51
C GLU A 80 8.78 54.51 0.75
N ASN A 81 7.79 54.28 1.63
CA ASN A 81 7.92 53.58 2.90
C ASN A 81 8.02 52.06 2.65
N VAL A 82 9.09 51.65 1.96
CA VAL A 82 9.40 50.25 1.66
C VAL A 82 9.85 49.60 2.97
N ASP A 83 9.13 48.58 3.43
CA ASP A 83 9.53 47.73 4.56
C ASP A 83 10.81 46.98 4.16
N ILE A 84 11.98 47.62 4.32
CA ILE A 84 13.30 47.02 4.12
C ILE A 84 13.53 46.04 5.28
N ARG A 85 12.82 44.92 5.27
CA ARG A 85 13.23 43.76 6.08
C ARG A 85 14.58 43.32 5.55
N GLN A 86 15.62 43.56 6.32
CA GLN A 86 16.94 43.04 5.99
C GLN A 86 16.82 41.52 5.77
N PRO A 87 17.41 40.97 4.70
CA PRO A 87 17.39 39.54 4.50
C PRO A 87 17.96 38.86 5.74
N LEU A 88 17.22 37.88 6.27
CA LEU A 88 17.64 37.06 7.42
C LEU A 88 19.09 36.65 7.23
N THR A 89 19.87 36.78 8.29
CA THR A 89 21.25 36.28 8.29
C THR A 89 21.23 34.79 8.02
N TYR A 90 22.28 34.26 7.39
CA TYR A 90 22.44 32.82 7.14
C TYR A 90 22.17 31.96 8.39
N TYR A 91 22.57 32.46 9.57
CA TYR A 91 22.34 31.78 10.84
C TYR A 91 20.86 31.70 11.22
N GLU A 92 20.09 32.77 11.00
CA GLU A 92 18.64 32.78 11.30
C GLU A 92 17.87 31.85 10.35
N GLN A 93 18.24 31.81 9.07
CA GLN A 93 17.65 30.85 8.11
C GLN A 93 17.93 29.41 8.53
N TRP A 94 19.18 29.10 8.87
CA TRP A 94 19.55 27.77 9.36
C TRP A 94 18.80 27.40 10.65
N TYR A 95 18.66 28.35 11.58
CA TYR A 95 17.98 28.12 12.86
C TYR A 95 16.48 27.82 12.66
N GLU A 96 15.78 28.60 11.83
CA GLU A 96 14.36 28.36 11.55
C GLU A 96 14.16 27.02 10.82
N TYR A 97 15.03 26.68 9.86
CA TYR A 97 15.02 25.35 9.21
C TYR A 97 15.16 24.21 10.22
N ASP A 98 16.16 24.28 11.12
CA ASP A 98 16.42 23.22 12.09
C ASP A 98 15.31 23.11 13.14
N LYS A 99 14.75 24.24 13.58
CA LYS A 99 13.58 24.28 14.47
C LYS A 99 12.38 23.58 13.83
N LEU A 100 12.07 23.90 12.58
CA LEU A 100 10.98 23.30 11.82
C LEU A 100 11.18 21.79 11.61
N ARG A 101 12.41 21.38 11.27
CA ARG A 101 12.79 19.97 11.16
C ARG A 101 12.58 19.21 12.47
N ARG A 102 12.96 19.80 13.62
CA ARG A 102 12.79 19.19 14.95
C ARG A 102 11.33 19.08 15.33
N GLU A 103 10.55 20.11 15.07
CA GLU A 103 9.10 20.13 15.33
C GLU A 103 8.39 19.04 14.51
N LEU A 104 8.68 18.96 13.21
CA LEU A 104 8.14 17.92 12.35
C LEU A 104 8.51 16.52 12.86
N LYS A 105 9.78 16.31 13.21
CA LYS A 105 10.25 15.05 13.78
C LYS A 105 9.53 14.68 15.08
N PHE A 106 9.29 15.65 15.94
CA PHE A 106 8.55 15.45 17.19
C PHE A 106 7.10 15.05 16.90
N ASN A 107 6.43 15.77 15.99
CA ASN A 107 5.03 15.51 15.62
C ASN A 107 4.86 14.12 15.00
N ILE A 108 5.72 13.73 14.05
CA ILE A 108 5.68 12.39 13.44
C ILE A 108 5.86 11.29 14.50
N ARG A 109 6.82 11.46 15.42
CA ARG A 109 7.04 10.49 16.51
C ARG A 109 5.84 10.38 17.45
N ARG A 110 5.20 11.51 17.76
CA ARG A 110 3.96 11.52 18.55
C ARG A 110 2.87 10.73 17.84
N CYS A 111 2.66 10.97 16.55
CA CYS A 111 1.67 10.25 15.75
C CYS A 111 1.96 8.73 15.72
N ILE A 112 3.21 8.33 15.49
CA ILE A 112 3.62 6.92 15.54
C ILE A 112 3.31 6.29 16.91
N SER A 113 3.54 7.03 18.01
CA SER A 113 3.20 6.54 19.34
C SER A 113 1.69 6.33 19.52
N LEU A 114 0.86 7.17 18.89
CA LEU A 114 -0.59 7.03 18.89
C LEU A 114 -1.03 5.84 18.03
N LEU A 115 -0.41 5.62 16.86
CA LEU A 115 -0.70 4.48 15.99
C LEU A 115 -0.43 3.13 16.66
N ARG A 116 0.60 3.05 17.51
CA ARG A 116 0.94 1.82 18.27
C ARG A 116 -0.03 1.51 19.40
N ASN A 117 -1.01 2.39 19.65
CA ASN A 117 -1.89 2.20 20.78
C ASN A 117 -2.93 1.09 20.53
N ARG A 118 -3.31 0.41 21.61
CA ARG A 118 -4.32 -0.66 21.58
C ARG A 118 -5.72 -0.16 21.27
N TYR A 119 -6.01 1.12 21.49
CA TYR A 119 -7.33 1.72 21.31
C TYR A 119 -7.48 2.39 19.95
N SER A 120 -8.53 1.99 19.21
CA SER A 120 -8.89 2.52 17.89
C SER A 120 -8.94 4.05 17.84
N PHE A 121 -9.60 4.72 18.80
CA PHE A 121 -9.69 6.19 18.81
C PHE A 121 -8.34 6.91 18.90
N GLN A 122 -7.33 6.29 19.52
CA GLN A 122 -5.99 6.88 19.58
C GLN A 122 -5.25 6.69 18.26
N ARG A 123 -5.40 5.52 17.64
CA ARG A 123 -4.82 5.26 16.31
C ARG A 123 -5.43 6.18 15.27
N GLU A 124 -6.75 6.32 15.28
CA GLU A 124 -7.47 7.25 14.40
C GLU A 124 -6.96 8.68 14.56
N ARG A 125 -6.83 9.19 15.79
CA ARG A 125 -6.22 10.50 16.05
C ARG A 125 -4.78 10.60 15.49
N GLY A 126 -3.98 9.56 15.66
CA GLY A 126 -2.62 9.51 15.10
C GLY A 126 -2.62 9.58 13.58
N LEU A 127 -3.59 8.95 12.92
CA LEU A 127 -3.77 9.03 11.46
C LEU A 127 -4.23 10.43 11.02
N ASP A 128 -5.19 11.04 11.72
CA ASP A 128 -5.65 12.41 11.40
C ASP A 128 -4.52 13.43 11.51
N GLU A 129 -3.70 13.33 12.56
CA GLU A 129 -2.53 14.20 12.73
C GLU A 129 -1.49 13.98 11.61
N LEU A 130 -1.28 12.73 11.15
CA LEU A 130 -0.40 12.44 10.01
C LEU A 130 -0.96 12.98 8.70
N ILE A 131 -2.25 12.81 8.43
CA ILE A 131 -2.91 13.37 7.25
C ILE A 131 -2.76 14.89 7.27
N SER A 132 -2.99 15.55 8.41
CA SER A 132 -2.78 17.00 8.54
C SER A 132 -1.35 17.43 8.24
N ILE A 133 -0.34 16.64 8.62
CA ILE A 133 1.08 16.91 8.31
C ILE A 133 1.34 16.77 6.80
N LEU A 134 0.79 15.72 6.18
CA LEU A 134 0.95 15.43 4.75
C LEU A 134 0.21 16.44 3.87
N SER A 135 -1.02 16.81 4.24
CA SER A 135 -1.87 17.77 3.52
C SER A 135 -1.45 19.23 3.73
N GLY A 136 -0.79 19.56 4.85
CA GLY A 136 -0.28 20.91 5.11
C GLY A 136 0.67 21.45 4.04
N MET A 137 1.15 20.57 3.15
CA MET A 137 1.96 20.91 1.97
C MET A 137 1.18 21.57 0.83
N GLU A 138 -0.14 21.39 0.75
CA GLU A 138 -0.95 21.95 -0.34
C GLU A 138 -1.07 23.48 -0.23
N THR A 139 -1.05 23.99 1.01
CA THR A 139 -1.25 25.42 1.29
C THR A 139 0.03 26.24 1.39
N SER A 140 1.20 25.59 1.50
CA SER A 140 2.46 26.29 1.66
C SER A 140 3.20 26.36 0.33
N THR A 141 3.45 27.58 -0.16
CA THR A 141 4.46 27.86 -1.20
C THR A 141 5.89 27.44 -0.81
N ASP A 142 6.07 26.86 0.38
CA ASP A 142 7.35 26.50 0.97
C ASP A 142 7.86 25.16 0.41
N LYS A 143 8.53 25.24 -0.74
CA LYS A 143 9.41 24.17 -1.26
C LYS A 143 10.35 23.60 -0.18
N GLU A 144 10.74 24.44 0.78
CA GLU A 144 11.57 24.06 1.92
C GLU A 144 10.86 23.07 2.85
N MET A 145 9.59 23.29 3.18
CA MET A 145 8.79 22.37 4.00
C MET A 145 8.63 21.01 3.34
N PHE A 146 8.34 21.01 2.03
CA PHE A 146 8.29 19.78 1.25
C PHE A 146 9.62 19.02 1.31
N SER A 147 10.74 19.71 1.11
CA SER A 147 12.08 19.10 1.18
C SER A 147 12.42 18.55 2.57
N ILE A 148 12.05 19.26 3.65
CA ILE A 148 12.24 18.79 5.02
C ILE A 148 11.41 17.53 5.26
N LEU A 149 10.14 17.52 4.85
CA LEU A 149 9.26 16.37 5.04
C LEU A 149 9.72 15.17 4.24
N GLN A 150 10.03 15.35 2.95
CA GLN A 150 10.55 14.30 2.07
C GLN A 150 11.81 13.66 2.69
N LYS A 151 12.81 14.48 3.06
CA LYS A 151 14.01 14.00 3.73
C LYS A 151 13.71 13.27 5.04
N LYS A 152 12.74 13.77 5.82
CA LYS A 152 12.36 13.14 7.09
C LYS A 152 11.71 11.78 6.87
N MET A 153 10.92 11.63 5.82
CA MET A 153 10.28 10.37 5.43
C MET A 153 11.30 9.36 4.90
N ASP A 154 12.30 9.82 4.14
CA ASP A 154 13.44 8.98 3.72
C ASP A 154 14.23 8.44 4.92
N GLU A 155 14.46 9.29 5.92
CA GLU A 155 15.16 8.91 7.16
C GLU A 155 14.32 8.00 8.08
N ASP A 156 12.99 7.98 7.94
CA ASP A 156 12.06 7.45 8.96
C ASP A 156 10.93 6.63 8.33
N SER A 157 11.31 5.53 7.67
CA SER A 157 10.40 4.52 7.13
C SER A 157 9.49 3.85 8.18
N ASN A 158 9.63 4.23 9.45
CA ASN A 158 8.78 3.79 10.55
C ASN A 158 7.31 4.17 10.35
N VAL A 159 6.97 5.28 9.69
CA VAL A 159 5.55 5.63 9.46
C VAL A 159 4.85 4.51 8.68
N ILE A 160 5.40 4.14 7.52
CA ILE A 160 4.92 3.03 6.69
C ILE A 160 4.87 1.74 7.50
N SER A 161 5.96 1.41 8.20
CA SER A 161 6.03 0.18 8.99
C SER A 161 4.92 0.09 10.04
N ASN A 162 4.65 1.16 10.77
CA ASN A 162 3.61 1.17 11.80
C ASN A 162 2.20 1.10 11.19
N VAL A 163 1.94 1.80 10.08
CA VAL A 163 0.64 1.73 9.42
C VAL A 163 0.38 0.33 8.88
N VAL A 164 1.35 -0.28 8.19
CA VAL A 164 1.23 -1.63 7.64
C VAL A 164 1.02 -2.66 8.76
N THR A 165 1.90 -2.66 9.77
CA THR A 165 1.85 -3.70 10.83
C THR A 165 0.67 -3.52 11.79
N THR A 166 0.31 -2.27 12.12
CA THR A 166 -0.71 -2.02 13.14
C THR A 166 -2.12 -1.97 12.57
N ILE A 167 -2.28 -1.54 11.32
CA ILE A 167 -3.60 -1.39 10.68
C ILE A 167 -3.82 -2.47 9.62
N LEU A 168 -3.03 -2.49 8.54
CA LEU A 168 -3.32 -3.36 7.39
C LEU A 168 -3.15 -4.85 7.70
N GLN A 169 -2.05 -5.21 8.37
CA GLN A 169 -1.79 -6.59 8.76
C GLN A 169 -2.82 -7.10 9.78
N ASN A 170 -3.20 -6.28 10.76
CA ASN A 170 -4.22 -6.66 11.75
C ASN A 170 -5.62 -6.80 11.13
N THR A 171 -5.94 -5.96 10.14
CA THR A 171 -7.16 -6.08 9.34
C THR A 171 -7.22 -7.44 8.63
N THR A 172 -6.10 -7.90 8.10
CA THR A 172 -6.05 -9.12 7.26
C THR A 172 -5.79 -10.42 8.03
N ALA A 173 -5.18 -10.35 9.22
CA ALA A 173 -4.77 -11.51 10.01
C ALA A 173 -5.86 -12.06 10.94
N GLY A 174 -6.91 -11.28 11.26
CA GLY A 174 -8.00 -11.72 12.14
C GLY A 174 -7.58 -12.06 13.57
N LYS A 175 -6.37 -11.65 14.01
CA LYS A 175 -5.86 -11.89 15.37
C LYS A 175 -6.15 -10.68 16.25
N HIS A 176 -6.83 -10.92 17.38
CA HIS A 176 -7.42 -9.88 18.24
C HIS A 176 -6.59 -9.51 19.47
N GLU A 177 -5.28 -9.25 19.33
CA GLU A 177 -4.51 -8.72 20.46
C GLU A 177 -4.78 -7.22 20.71
N LEU A 178 -5.28 -6.50 19.70
CA LEU A 178 -5.65 -5.08 19.76
C LEU A 178 -7.16 -4.90 19.58
N SER A 179 -7.67 -3.70 19.89
CA SER A 179 -9.04 -3.35 19.51
C SER A 179 -9.22 -3.56 18.00
N PRO A 180 -10.37 -4.07 17.54
CA PRO A 180 -10.60 -4.31 16.12
C PRO A 180 -10.36 -3.03 15.32
N VAL A 181 -9.73 -3.19 14.15
CA VAL A 181 -9.49 -2.10 13.22
C VAL A 181 -10.82 -1.72 12.58
N THR A 182 -11.14 -0.43 12.60
CA THR A 182 -12.36 0.12 11.99
C THR A 182 -12.16 0.44 10.51
N ALA A 183 -13.26 0.55 9.76
CA ALA A 183 -13.22 0.97 8.36
C ALA A 183 -12.60 2.38 8.20
N VAL A 184 -12.90 3.30 9.14
CA VAL A 184 -12.33 4.64 9.16
C VAL A 184 -10.80 4.62 9.34
N GLU A 185 -10.29 3.76 10.23
CA GLU A 185 -8.84 3.57 10.38
C GLU A 185 -8.19 3.04 9.10
N ILE A 186 -8.85 2.11 8.38
CA ILE A 186 -8.35 1.58 7.11
C ILE A 186 -8.29 2.70 6.06
N TYR A 187 -9.37 3.46 5.89
CA TYR A 187 -9.43 4.58 4.95
C TYR A 187 -8.32 5.59 5.21
N LYS A 188 -8.21 6.08 6.47
CA LYS A 188 -7.17 7.05 6.86
C LYS A 188 -5.76 6.48 6.73
N ALA A 189 -5.56 5.20 7.04
CA ALA A 189 -4.28 4.53 6.83
C ALA A 189 -3.86 4.50 5.36
N LEU A 190 -4.80 4.22 4.45
CA LEU A 190 -4.53 4.23 3.02
C LEU A 190 -4.16 5.63 2.52
N LEU A 191 -4.85 6.68 2.98
CA LEU A 191 -4.49 8.08 2.67
C LEU A 191 -3.08 8.45 3.15
N VAL A 192 -2.70 8.01 4.37
CA VAL A 192 -1.33 8.22 4.88
C VAL A 192 -0.32 7.50 3.99
N LEU A 193 -0.57 6.25 3.61
CA LEU A 193 0.34 5.49 2.75
C LEU A 193 0.47 6.11 1.36
N GLU A 194 -0.63 6.53 0.77
CA GLU A 194 -0.68 7.25 -0.50
C GLU A 194 0.21 8.49 -0.45
N GLY A 195 -0.03 9.39 0.51
CA GLY A 195 0.75 10.62 0.67
C GLY A 195 2.24 10.36 0.92
N CYS A 196 2.58 9.33 1.72
CA CYS A 196 3.97 8.96 1.95
C CYS A 196 4.67 8.43 0.68
N CYS A 197 3.96 7.65 -0.15
CA CYS A 197 4.52 7.10 -1.39
C CYS A 197 4.65 8.15 -2.49
N LEU A 198 3.74 9.13 -2.55
CA LEU A 198 3.90 10.31 -3.42
C LEU A 198 5.09 11.18 -3.02
N LEU A 199 5.36 11.27 -1.71
CA LEU A 199 6.48 12.04 -1.18
C LEU A 199 7.84 11.43 -1.51
N SER A 200 7.98 10.11 -1.40
CA SER A 200 9.27 9.46 -1.54
C SER A 200 9.20 8.02 -2.09
N PRO A 201 10.06 7.67 -3.06
CA PRO A 201 10.17 6.28 -3.53
C PRO A 201 10.72 5.32 -2.46
N VAL A 202 11.41 5.81 -1.42
CA VAL A 202 11.85 5.01 -0.27
C VAL A 202 10.64 4.46 0.48
N CYS A 203 9.56 5.25 0.57
CA CYS A 203 8.32 4.81 1.19
C CYS A 203 7.66 3.69 0.38
N SER A 204 7.61 3.82 -0.95
CA SER A 204 7.08 2.77 -1.85
C SER A 204 7.86 1.46 -1.73
N ASN A 205 9.20 1.53 -1.70
CA ASN A 205 10.06 0.36 -1.49
C ASN A 205 9.85 -0.28 -0.11
N THR A 206 9.71 0.54 0.93
CA THR A 206 9.43 0.04 2.29
C THR A 206 8.08 -0.67 2.32
N LEU A 207 7.05 -0.09 1.73
CA LEU A 207 5.72 -0.68 1.65
C LEU A 207 5.78 -2.04 0.95
N ALA A 208 6.45 -2.13 -0.20
CA ALA A 208 6.62 -3.37 -0.94
C ALA A 208 7.35 -4.44 -0.11
N THR A 209 8.45 -4.06 0.56
CA THR A 209 9.24 -4.96 1.43
C THR A 209 8.41 -5.54 2.58
N LEU A 210 7.46 -4.77 3.11
CA LEU A 210 6.56 -5.20 4.18
C LEU A 210 5.33 -5.95 3.69
N GLN A 211 5.32 -6.42 2.43
CA GLN A 211 4.16 -7.07 1.79
C GLN A 211 2.91 -6.17 1.75
N GLY A 212 3.09 -4.84 1.74
CA GLY A 212 2.01 -3.87 1.76
C GLY A 212 1.02 -4.06 0.61
N PHE A 213 1.52 -4.35 -0.62
CA PHE A 213 0.66 -4.65 -1.77
C PHE A 213 -0.30 -5.81 -1.50
N LYS A 214 0.18 -6.89 -0.89
CA LYS A 214 -0.65 -8.04 -0.56
C LYS A 214 -1.80 -7.66 0.39
N PHE A 215 -1.53 -6.81 1.38
CA PHE A 215 -2.56 -6.36 2.31
C PHE A 215 -3.55 -5.41 1.66
N ILE A 216 -3.07 -4.44 0.86
CA ILE A 216 -3.94 -3.49 0.14
C ILE A 216 -4.84 -4.23 -0.86
N LEU A 217 -4.27 -5.16 -1.64
CA LEU A 217 -5.03 -5.98 -2.59
C LEU A 217 -6.07 -6.87 -1.90
N LYS A 218 -5.74 -7.40 -0.72
CA LYS A 218 -6.71 -8.17 0.09
C LYS A 218 -7.83 -7.29 0.62
N ILE A 219 -7.54 -6.09 1.09
CA ILE A 219 -8.58 -5.14 1.52
C ILE A 219 -9.48 -4.77 0.34
N LEU A 220 -8.87 -4.54 -0.82
CA LEU A 220 -9.56 -4.22 -2.06
C LEU A 220 -10.49 -5.36 -2.52
N SER A 221 -10.04 -6.62 -2.47
CA SER A 221 -10.85 -7.80 -2.85
C SER A 221 -11.93 -8.16 -1.82
N ASP A 222 -11.58 -8.10 -0.53
CA ASP A 222 -12.39 -8.67 0.55
C ASP A 222 -13.30 -7.64 1.24
N GLY A 223 -13.37 -6.39 0.76
CA GLY A 223 -14.09 -5.28 1.40
C GLY A 223 -15.48 -5.64 1.95
N ASN A 224 -16.25 -6.46 1.23
CA ASN A 224 -17.60 -6.89 1.66
C ASN A 224 -17.59 -7.87 2.84
N ASN A 225 -16.53 -8.66 3.00
CA ASN A 225 -16.42 -9.64 4.09
C ASN A 225 -16.12 -8.96 5.44
N TYR A 226 -15.51 -7.77 5.42
CA TYR A 226 -15.21 -7.00 6.63
C TYR A 226 -16.45 -6.35 7.25
N LEU A 227 -17.44 -5.99 6.43
CA LEU A 227 -18.77 -5.49 6.87
C LEU A 227 -19.55 -6.50 7.72
N ILE A 228 -19.41 -7.79 7.42
CA ILE A 228 -20.17 -8.84 8.07
C ILE A 228 -19.62 -9.09 9.49
N ASN A 229 -18.30 -9.00 9.66
CA ASN A 229 -17.65 -9.27 10.94
C ASN A 229 -17.78 -8.10 11.94
N SER A 230 -17.86 -6.85 11.47
CA SER A 230 -18.02 -5.68 12.36
C SER A 230 -19.40 -5.66 13.05
N ASN A 231 -20.45 -6.08 12.32
CA ASN A 231 -21.84 -6.12 12.80
C ASN A 231 -22.11 -7.16 13.92
N MET A 232 -21.22 -8.13 14.10
CA MET A 232 -21.32 -9.13 15.17
C MET A 232 -20.75 -8.65 16.52
N SER A 233 -20.16 -7.45 16.59
CA SER A 233 -19.46 -6.93 17.78
C SER A 233 -20.24 -5.89 18.60
N LYS A 234 -21.58 -5.86 18.50
CA LYS A 234 -22.48 -4.83 19.09
C LYS A 234 -22.53 -4.72 20.63
N SER A 235 -21.53 -5.18 21.37
CA SER A 235 -21.52 -5.13 22.84
C SER A 235 -20.67 -4.00 23.45
N SER A 236 -20.09 -3.09 22.66
CA SER A 236 -19.26 -2.00 23.20
C SER A 236 -20.03 -0.68 23.34
N PRO A 237 -20.17 -0.12 24.57
CA PRO A 237 -20.96 1.09 24.84
C PRO A 237 -20.27 2.43 24.47
N TYR A 238 -19.17 2.42 23.70
CA TYR A 238 -18.36 3.63 23.39
C TYR A 238 -18.23 3.98 21.90
N GLN A 239 -19.05 3.42 21.00
CA GLN A 239 -19.05 3.82 19.59
C GLN A 239 -19.82 5.15 19.41
N SER A 240 -19.10 6.25 19.21
CA SER A 240 -19.65 7.60 19.04
C SER A 240 -19.75 8.09 17.59
N LEU A 241 -19.53 7.19 16.61
CA LEU A 241 -19.91 7.42 15.22
C LEU A 241 -21.17 6.60 14.94
N ASP A 242 -22.29 7.31 14.98
CA ASP A 242 -23.65 6.81 14.84
C ASP A 242 -23.90 6.47 13.35
N PHE A 243 -23.24 5.43 12.81
CA PHE A 243 -23.52 4.87 11.48
C PHE A 243 -24.90 4.19 11.51
N LYS A 244 -25.95 5.01 11.55
CA LYS A 244 -27.33 4.55 11.68
C LYS A 244 -27.86 3.89 10.41
N ASN A 245 -27.18 4.04 9.26
CA ASN A 245 -27.61 3.45 8.00
C ASN A 245 -26.56 2.50 7.42
N GLN A 246 -27.00 1.31 7.05
CA GLN A 246 -26.22 0.34 6.27
C GLN A 246 -25.68 0.95 4.96
N LYS A 247 -26.43 1.89 4.37
CA LYS A 247 -26.05 2.64 3.17
C LYS A 247 -24.75 3.43 3.35
N ASP A 248 -24.58 4.10 4.50
CA ASP A 248 -23.39 4.89 4.80
C ASP A 248 -22.14 3.99 4.91
N THR A 249 -22.34 2.71 5.23
CA THR A 249 -21.23 1.77 5.34
C THR A 249 -20.78 1.24 3.97
N GLU A 250 -21.72 0.97 3.05
CA GLU A 250 -21.39 0.58 1.68
C GLU A 250 -20.67 1.70 0.92
N GLU A 251 -21.15 2.95 1.06
CA GLU A 251 -20.50 4.14 0.47
C GLU A 251 -19.05 4.28 0.95
N LEU A 252 -18.80 4.12 2.26
CA LEU A 252 -17.45 4.17 2.82
C LEU A 252 -16.53 3.06 2.27
N TRP A 253 -17.05 1.85 2.03
CA TRP A 253 -16.20 0.78 1.46
C TRP A 253 -15.85 1.02 0.00
N ASP A 254 -16.74 1.62 -0.77
CA ASP A 254 -16.41 2.05 -2.12
C ASP A 254 -15.33 3.15 -2.11
N GLU A 255 -15.39 4.10 -1.17
CA GLU A 255 -14.31 5.07 -0.96
C GLU A 255 -12.99 4.39 -0.55
N ILE A 256 -13.02 3.41 0.36
CA ILE A 256 -11.83 2.63 0.73
C ILE A 256 -11.24 1.92 -0.48
N ARG A 257 -12.07 1.32 -1.35
CA ARG A 257 -11.59 0.64 -2.56
C ARG A 257 -10.95 1.61 -3.54
N LEU A 258 -11.55 2.79 -3.75
CA LEU A 258 -10.95 3.84 -4.56
C LEU A 258 -9.59 4.25 -3.99
N THR A 259 -9.52 4.49 -2.69
CA THR A 259 -8.28 4.86 -1.99
C THR A 259 -7.22 3.76 -2.05
N CYS A 260 -7.61 2.48 -2.04
CA CYS A 260 -6.68 1.37 -2.30
C CYS A 260 -6.04 1.48 -3.69
N ILE A 261 -6.82 1.82 -4.72
CA ILE A 261 -6.30 1.98 -6.09
C ILE A 261 -5.37 3.20 -6.18
N ASP A 262 -5.76 4.33 -5.60
CA ASP A 262 -4.93 5.56 -5.56
C ASP A 262 -3.62 5.35 -4.77
N CYS A 263 -3.70 4.66 -3.64
CA CYS A 263 -2.53 4.27 -2.88
C CYS A 263 -1.60 3.36 -3.70
N LEU A 264 -2.14 2.36 -4.41
CA LEU A 264 -1.34 1.50 -5.28
C LEU A 264 -0.67 2.31 -6.40
N LEU A 265 -1.41 3.19 -7.08
CA LEU A 265 -0.86 4.07 -8.12
C LEU A 265 0.31 4.91 -7.60
N SER A 266 0.11 5.53 -6.44
CA SER A 266 1.14 6.33 -5.77
C SER A 266 2.41 5.54 -5.46
N CYS A 267 2.27 4.25 -5.14
CA CYS A 267 3.42 3.38 -4.89
C CYS A 267 4.18 3.00 -6.17
N LEU A 268 3.44 2.81 -7.26
CA LEU A 268 4.02 2.44 -8.55
C LEU A 268 4.64 3.64 -9.27
N HIS A 269 4.12 4.83 -8.99
CA HIS A 269 4.60 6.07 -9.56
C HIS A 269 6.09 6.28 -9.22
N ASN A 270 6.91 6.49 -10.26
CA ASN A 270 8.36 6.69 -10.16
C ASN A 270 9.14 5.58 -9.42
N CYS A 271 8.58 4.38 -9.24
CA CYS A 271 9.26 3.23 -8.63
C CYS A 271 9.21 1.99 -9.55
N PRO A 272 10.13 1.86 -10.53
CA PRO A 272 10.19 0.69 -11.43
C PRO A 272 10.25 -0.64 -10.70
N HIS A 273 11.02 -0.71 -9.61
CA HIS A 273 11.12 -1.91 -8.79
C HIS A 273 9.76 -2.32 -8.20
N CYS A 274 8.98 -1.35 -7.71
CA CYS A 274 7.64 -1.56 -7.19
C CYS A 274 6.67 -2.08 -8.27
N VAL A 275 6.79 -1.59 -9.50
CA VAL A 275 6.00 -2.07 -10.65
C VAL A 275 6.27 -3.55 -10.91
N ILE A 276 7.53 -3.95 -10.92
CA ILE A 276 7.93 -5.35 -11.12
C ILE A 276 7.36 -6.22 -9.99
N LEU A 277 7.62 -5.86 -8.73
CA LEU A 277 7.10 -6.59 -7.56
C LEU A 277 5.57 -6.71 -7.56
N PHE A 278 4.88 -5.62 -7.92
CA PHE A 278 3.42 -5.64 -8.02
C PHE A 278 2.93 -6.64 -9.07
N CYS A 279 3.55 -6.68 -10.25
CA CYS A 279 3.15 -7.58 -11.32
C CYS A 279 3.57 -9.03 -11.08
N GLU A 280 4.73 -9.27 -10.49
CA GLU A 280 5.30 -10.60 -10.31
C GLU A 280 4.80 -11.29 -9.04
N ASP A 281 4.91 -10.64 -7.89
CA ASP A 281 4.78 -11.31 -6.59
C ASP A 281 3.38 -11.17 -5.97
N SER A 282 2.62 -10.14 -6.35
CA SER A 282 1.39 -9.77 -5.63
C SER A 282 0.09 -10.22 -6.31
N SER A 283 0.15 -10.82 -7.51
CA SER A 283 -1.02 -11.03 -8.37
C SER A 283 -1.87 -9.76 -8.55
N GLY A 284 -1.22 -8.59 -8.48
CA GLY A 284 -1.88 -7.29 -8.48
C GLY A 284 -2.78 -7.08 -9.69
N PRO A 285 -2.27 -7.25 -10.93
CA PRO A 285 -3.09 -7.14 -12.14
C PRO A 285 -4.33 -8.05 -12.15
N ASP A 286 -4.23 -9.27 -11.62
CA ASP A 286 -5.34 -10.23 -11.56
C ASP A 286 -6.49 -9.72 -10.68
N VAL A 287 -6.14 -9.19 -9.50
CA VAL A 287 -7.12 -8.64 -8.55
C VAL A 287 -7.80 -7.41 -9.14
N ILE A 288 -7.05 -6.47 -9.73
CA ILE A 288 -7.63 -5.27 -10.37
C ILE A 288 -8.51 -5.66 -11.56
N CYS A 289 -8.10 -6.65 -12.36
CA CYS A 289 -8.91 -7.15 -13.48
C CYS A 289 -10.21 -7.82 -13.01
N THR A 290 -10.16 -8.55 -11.90
CA THR A 290 -11.35 -9.17 -11.29
C THR A 290 -12.36 -8.11 -10.85
N ILE A 291 -11.89 -7.00 -10.27
CA ILE A 291 -12.73 -5.87 -9.85
C ILE A 291 -13.31 -5.16 -11.06
N LEU A 292 -12.49 -4.91 -12.09
CA LEU A 292 -12.93 -4.29 -13.33
C LEU A 292 -14.06 -5.09 -14.01
N ARG A 293 -13.97 -6.42 -14.00
CA ARG A 293 -14.96 -7.33 -14.60
C ARG A 293 -16.24 -7.48 -13.79
N ASN A 294 -16.24 -7.07 -12.52
CA ASN A 294 -17.39 -7.25 -11.66
C ASN A 294 -18.44 -6.15 -11.92
N LYS A 295 -19.48 -6.49 -12.71
CA LYS A 295 -20.55 -5.56 -13.12
C LYS A 295 -21.43 -5.08 -11.95
N ASP A 296 -21.37 -5.75 -10.79
CA ASP A 296 -22.10 -5.36 -9.58
C ASP A 296 -21.42 -4.20 -8.83
N LEU A 297 -20.17 -3.87 -9.17
CA LEU A 297 -19.44 -2.75 -8.56
C LEU A 297 -19.74 -1.43 -9.27
N SER A 298 -19.58 -0.33 -8.51
CA SER A 298 -19.85 1.02 -8.99
C SER A 298 -19.04 1.37 -10.25
N LYS A 299 -19.67 2.10 -11.18
CA LYS A 299 -19.03 2.56 -12.42
C LYS A 299 -17.78 3.39 -12.15
N ILE A 300 -17.78 4.17 -11.06
CA ILE A 300 -16.65 5.00 -10.63
C ILE A 300 -15.44 4.11 -10.29
N LEU A 301 -15.63 3.07 -9.47
CA LEU A 301 -14.57 2.13 -9.12
C LEU A 301 -14.00 1.40 -10.34
N ARG A 302 -14.88 0.90 -11.21
CA ARG A 302 -14.45 0.25 -12.47
C ARG A 302 -13.69 1.22 -13.38
N SER A 303 -14.13 2.48 -13.49
CA SER A 303 -13.42 3.55 -14.22
C SER A 303 -12.01 3.74 -13.68
N LYS A 304 -11.87 3.76 -12.36
CA LYS A 304 -10.58 3.90 -11.69
C LYS A 304 -9.66 2.71 -11.93
N CYS A 305 -10.18 1.48 -12.05
CA CYS A 305 -9.40 0.32 -12.48
C CYS A 305 -8.90 0.45 -13.93
N VAL A 306 -9.67 1.06 -14.84
CA VAL A 306 -9.21 1.32 -16.21
C VAL A 306 -8.08 2.34 -16.22
N GLU A 307 -8.24 3.45 -15.49
CA GLU A 307 -7.19 4.45 -15.28
C GLU A 307 -5.91 3.80 -14.74
N PHE A 308 -6.05 2.91 -13.75
CA PHE A 308 -4.95 2.14 -13.20
C PHE A 308 -4.18 1.35 -14.27
N PHE A 309 -4.89 0.62 -15.13
CA PHE A 309 -4.26 -0.15 -16.19
C PHE A 309 -3.60 0.72 -17.25
N CYS A 310 -4.18 1.86 -17.62
CA CYS A 310 -3.55 2.82 -18.52
C CYS A 310 -2.19 3.28 -17.96
N ILE A 311 -2.17 3.68 -16.69
CA ILE A 311 -0.94 4.14 -16.02
C ILE A 311 0.06 2.98 -15.92
N LEU A 312 -0.38 1.78 -15.53
CA LEU A 312 0.49 0.61 -15.41
C LEU A 312 1.16 0.25 -16.73
N VAL A 313 0.42 0.27 -17.85
CA VAL A 313 0.95 -0.01 -19.18
C VAL A 313 1.98 1.06 -19.59
N LYS A 314 1.71 2.34 -19.30
CA LYS A 314 2.68 3.43 -19.51
C LYS A 314 3.97 3.19 -18.72
N LEU A 315 3.85 2.88 -17.42
CA LEU A 315 4.99 2.62 -16.56
C LEU A 315 5.82 1.45 -17.09
N LEU A 316 5.20 0.35 -17.50
CA LEU A 316 5.91 -0.80 -18.08
C LEU A 316 6.61 -0.46 -19.40
N THR A 317 5.96 0.31 -20.28
CA THR A 317 6.57 0.77 -21.54
C THR A 317 7.85 1.60 -21.27
N ASN A 318 7.83 2.45 -20.23
CA ASN A 318 8.99 3.23 -19.84
C ASN A 318 10.11 2.38 -19.20
N ILE A 319 9.79 1.22 -18.62
CA ILE A 319 10.80 0.30 -18.08
C ILE A 319 11.39 -0.55 -19.22
N GLU A 320 10.58 -0.97 -20.21
CA GLU A 320 11.05 -1.69 -21.41
C GLU A 320 12.16 -0.95 -22.14
N SER A 321 12.03 0.37 -22.28
CA SER A 321 13.06 1.19 -22.94
C SER A 321 14.40 1.20 -22.22
N ASN A 322 14.43 0.85 -20.93
CA ASN A 322 15.62 0.93 -20.08
C ASN A 322 16.25 -0.44 -19.80
N ASP A 323 15.47 -1.53 -19.67
CA ASP A 323 15.96 -2.83 -19.15
C ASP A 323 15.61 -4.07 -20.00
N GLY A 324 14.95 -3.90 -21.15
CA GLY A 324 14.88 -4.81 -22.31
C GLY A 324 14.27 -6.21 -22.15
N LEU A 325 14.69 -7.05 -21.19
CA LEU A 325 14.41 -8.49 -21.20
C LEU A 325 13.28 -8.93 -20.25
N HIS A 326 13.24 -8.40 -19.02
CA HIS A 326 12.25 -8.83 -18.02
C HIS A 326 10.84 -8.28 -18.28
N VAL A 327 10.74 -7.11 -18.92
CA VAL A 327 9.48 -6.36 -18.99
C VAL A 327 8.56 -6.84 -20.11
N THR A 328 9.11 -7.42 -21.18
CA THR A 328 8.31 -8.00 -22.28
C THR A 328 7.36 -9.09 -21.81
N ASN A 329 7.77 -9.90 -20.82
CA ASN A 329 6.91 -10.90 -20.18
C ASN A 329 5.76 -10.26 -19.39
N LEU A 330 5.98 -9.09 -18.75
CA LEU A 330 4.96 -8.39 -17.98
C LEU A 330 3.91 -7.76 -18.90
N THR A 331 4.33 -7.13 -19.98
CA THR A 331 3.42 -6.58 -21.00
C THR A 331 2.57 -7.68 -21.63
N GLU A 332 3.15 -8.84 -21.95
CA GLU A 332 2.38 -9.99 -22.42
C GLU A 332 1.40 -10.52 -21.36
N ARG A 333 1.78 -10.56 -20.08
CA ARG A 333 0.84 -10.93 -19.00
C ARG A 333 -0.34 -9.97 -18.93
N ILE A 334 -0.12 -8.66 -19.01
CA ILE A 334 -1.22 -7.68 -19.05
C ILE A 334 -2.10 -7.89 -20.28
N LYS A 335 -1.51 -8.16 -21.45
CA LYS A 335 -2.28 -8.50 -22.66
C LYS A 335 -3.13 -9.76 -22.47
N VAL A 336 -2.63 -10.76 -21.75
CA VAL A 336 -3.41 -11.96 -21.39
C VAL A 336 -4.58 -11.59 -20.46
N PHE A 337 -4.37 -10.70 -19.50
CA PHE A 337 -5.40 -10.30 -18.54
C PHE A 337 -6.49 -9.42 -19.14
N LEU A 338 -6.12 -8.39 -19.91
CA LEU A 338 -7.06 -7.44 -20.50
C LEU A 338 -7.58 -7.91 -21.86
N GLY A 339 -6.86 -8.81 -22.52
CA GLY A 339 -7.03 -9.12 -23.93
C GLY A 339 -6.18 -8.20 -24.81
N SER A 340 -5.66 -8.75 -25.90
CA SER A 340 -4.80 -8.03 -26.85
C SER A 340 -5.48 -6.81 -27.46
N LYS A 341 -6.79 -6.91 -27.72
CA LYS A 341 -7.61 -5.82 -28.26
C LYS A 341 -7.70 -4.66 -27.26
N LEU A 342 -8.17 -4.92 -26.03
CA LEU A 342 -8.33 -3.89 -25.00
C LEU A 342 -6.99 -3.23 -24.67
N THR A 343 -5.93 -4.01 -24.55
CA THR A 343 -4.58 -3.48 -24.31
C THR A 343 -4.13 -2.54 -25.44
N LYS A 344 -4.42 -2.90 -26.71
CA LYS A 344 -4.12 -2.05 -27.87
C LYS A 344 -4.93 -0.76 -27.83
N ASP A 345 -6.22 -0.80 -27.50
CA ASP A 345 -7.03 0.42 -27.42
C ASP A 345 -6.52 1.32 -26.29
N LEU A 346 -6.23 0.77 -25.10
CA LEU A 346 -5.69 1.56 -23.98
C LEU A 346 -4.36 2.22 -24.35
N LEU A 347 -3.50 1.53 -25.10
CA LEU A 347 -2.26 2.10 -25.64
C LEU A 347 -2.50 3.19 -26.69
N GLU A 348 -3.47 3.00 -27.59
CA GLU A 348 -3.82 4.00 -28.61
C GLU A 348 -4.40 5.26 -27.96
N ILE A 349 -5.36 5.10 -27.04
CA ILE A 349 -5.95 6.17 -26.24
C ILE A 349 -4.86 6.93 -25.47
N TRP A 350 -3.90 6.21 -24.90
CA TRP A 350 -2.80 6.83 -24.19
C TRP A 350 -1.93 7.67 -25.11
N LYS A 351 -1.54 7.13 -26.28
CA LYS A 351 -0.76 7.86 -27.30
C LYS A 351 -1.49 9.09 -27.84
N GLU A 352 -2.82 9.06 -27.89
CA GLU A 352 -3.62 10.22 -28.30
C GLU A 352 -3.66 11.32 -27.23
N LYS A 353 -3.45 10.97 -25.95
CA LYS A 353 -3.52 11.89 -24.80
C LYS A 353 -2.14 12.27 -24.22
N ASP A 354 -1.08 12.14 -25.00
CA ASP A 354 0.32 12.20 -24.56
C ASP A 354 0.75 13.54 -23.89
N GLU A 355 -0.10 14.57 -23.86
CA GLU A 355 0.30 15.91 -23.43
C GLU A 355 0.10 16.21 -21.93
N GLU A 356 -0.85 15.62 -21.20
CA GLU A 356 -0.95 15.87 -19.74
C GLU A 356 -1.46 14.62 -19.00
N LEU A 357 -0.62 14.09 -18.10
CA LEU A 357 -0.95 12.97 -17.20
C LEU A 357 -2.15 13.27 -16.28
N ASP A 358 -2.47 14.56 -16.09
CA ASP A 358 -3.24 15.01 -14.95
C ASP A 358 -4.76 14.86 -15.10
N VAL A 359 -5.29 14.59 -16.30
CA VAL A 359 -6.75 14.54 -16.50
C VAL A 359 -7.18 13.52 -17.57
N ILE A 360 -6.81 12.25 -17.43
CA ILE A 360 -7.53 11.20 -18.17
C ILE A 360 -8.87 10.96 -17.46
N LYS A 361 -9.90 11.77 -17.79
CA LYS A 361 -11.28 11.43 -17.40
C LYS A 361 -11.70 10.17 -18.13
N CYS A 362 -11.89 9.09 -17.35
CA CYS A 362 -12.15 7.76 -17.86
C CYS A 362 -13.63 7.38 -17.99
N ASP A 363 -14.54 8.33 -17.79
CA ASP A 363 -15.98 8.06 -17.70
C ASP A 363 -16.56 7.35 -18.94
N ASN A 364 -16.00 7.64 -20.12
CA ASN A 364 -16.39 7.00 -21.39
C ASN A 364 -15.69 5.65 -21.63
N PHE A 365 -14.64 5.31 -20.88
CA PHE A 365 -13.89 4.07 -21.10
C PHE A 365 -14.52 2.87 -20.42
N VAL A 366 -15.27 3.06 -19.34
CA VAL A 366 -16.00 1.93 -18.73
C VAL A 366 -17.02 1.38 -19.70
N ASP A 367 -17.70 2.24 -20.47
CA ASP A 367 -18.67 1.78 -21.46
C ASP A 367 -17.97 1.00 -22.60
N LEU A 368 -16.80 1.46 -23.05
CA LEU A 368 -15.97 0.73 -24.03
C LEU A 368 -15.49 -0.63 -23.49
N VAL A 369 -15.15 -0.69 -22.19
CA VAL A 369 -14.74 -1.92 -21.52
C VAL A 369 -15.93 -2.87 -21.36
N ASP A 370 -17.10 -2.36 -20.96
CA ASP A 370 -18.33 -3.14 -20.80
C ASP A 370 -18.87 -3.68 -22.14
N GLU A 371 -18.63 -2.99 -23.25
CA GLU A 371 -18.93 -3.49 -24.60
C GLU A 371 -18.00 -4.63 -25.03
N ARG A 372 -16.79 -4.71 -24.46
CA ARG A 372 -15.74 -5.65 -24.86
C ARG A 372 -15.52 -6.80 -23.87
N LEU A 373 -16.07 -6.70 -22.65
CA LEU A 373 -16.10 -7.73 -21.60
C LEU A 373 -17.48 -8.36 -21.43
#